data_AF-H0E8H7-F1
#
_entry.id   AF-H0E8H7-F1
#
_cell.length_a   1.000
_cell.length_b   1.000
_cell.length_c   1.000
_cell.angle_alpha   90.00
_cell.angle_beta   90.00
_cell.angle_gamma   90.00
#
_symmetry.space_group_name_H-M   'P 1'
#
loop_
_entity.id
_entity.type
_entity.pdbx_description
1 polymer ?
#
loop_
_entity_poly.entity_id
_entity_poly.type
_entity_poly.pdbx_seq_one_letter_code
_entity_poly.pdbx_strand_id
1 'polypeptide(L)' 'MTELDKPVPPAGEDIHLPGNSAQPLVLTVGVTILLIGLTTTWWLILVGAIITIGTLVAWIRDAIHEINEFPLHSDH' A
#
# COMPACT_ATOMS: atom_id res chain seq x y z
N MET A 1 -12.64 41.13 2.04
CA MET A 1 -12.27 39.84 1.45
C MET A 1 -13.49 38.96 1.60
N THR A 2 -14.28 38.83 0.54
CA THR A 2 -15.52 38.03 0.56
C THR A 2 -15.13 36.58 0.30
N GLU A 3 -15.88 35.58 0.76
CA GLU A 3 -15.62 34.14 0.54
C GLU A 3 -15.37 33.74 -0.95
N LEU A 4 -15.72 34.61 -1.90
CA LEU A 4 -15.50 34.47 -3.34
C LEU A 4 -14.08 34.84 -3.82
N ASP A 5 -13.25 35.46 -2.97
CA ASP A 5 -11.86 35.85 -3.29
C ASP A 5 -10.82 34.77 -2.94
N LYS A 6 -11.24 33.59 -2.46
CA LYS A 6 -10.30 32.51 -2.14
C LYS A 6 -9.69 31.99 -3.45
N PRO A 7 -8.36 32.05 -3.64
CA PRO A 7 -7.72 31.47 -4.80
C PRO A 7 -8.04 29.97 -4.84
N VAL A 8 -8.68 29.54 -5.93
CA VAL A 8 -8.90 28.11 -6.21
C VAL A 8 -7.51 27.51 -6.43
N PRO A 9 -7.12 26.44 -5.70
CA PRO A 9 -5.88 25.74 -5.95
C PRO A 9 -5.76 25.42 -7.45
N PRO A 10 -4.59 25.57 -8.08
CA PRO A 10 -4.42 25.25 -9.49
C PRO A 10 -4.95 23.83 -9.75
N ALA A 11 -5.80 23.68 -10.76
CA ALA A 11 -6.36 22.37 -11.11
C ALA A 11 -5.20 21.43 -11.48
N GLY A 12 -4.90 20.50 -10.58
CA GLY A 12 -3.70 19.68 -10.62
C GLY A 12 -2.88 19.76 -9.34
N GLU A 13 -3.52 19.62 -8.17
CA GLU A 13 -2.80 19.18 -6.97
C GLU A 13 -2.00 17.92 -7.36
N ASP A 14 -0.69 17.93 -7.12
CA ASP A 14 0.20 16.82 -7.47
C ASP A 14 -0.35 15.53 -6.84
N ILE A 15 -1.06 14.71 -7.63
CA ILE A 15 -1.56 13.41 -7.19
C ILE A 15 -0.32 12.53 -7.06
N HIS A 16 0.12 12.30 -5.83
CA HIS A 16 1.14 11.32 -5.52
C HIS A 16 0.63 9.93 -5.87
N LEU A 17 0.98 9.47 -7.07
CA LEU A 17 0.74 8.09 -7.48
C LEU A 17 1.82 7.22 -6.83
N PRO A 18 1.42 6.11 -6.17
CA PRO A 18 2.38 5.20 -5.60
C PRO A 18 3.28 4.63 -6.69
N GLY A 19 4.53 4.35 -6.33
CA GLY A 19 5.46 3.66 -7.20
C GLY A 19 4.91 2.33 -7.72
N ASN A 20 5.46 1.84 -8.84
CA ASN A 20 5.08 0.55 -9.39
C ASN A 20 5.33 -0.58 -8.37
N SER A 21 4.28 -1.31 -7.99
CA SER A 21 4.32 -2.32 -6.93
C SER A 21 3.76 -3.68 -7.36
N ALA A 22 4.53 -4.74 -7.09
CA ALA A 22 4.08 -6.13 -7.25
C ALA A 22 3.44 -6.69 -5.95
N GLN A 23 3.49 -5.96 -4.83
CA GLN A 23 3.04 -6.44 -3.52
C GLN A 23 1.57 -6.89 -3.51
N PRO A 24 0.61 -6.18 -4.17
CA PRO A 24 -0.79 -6.62 -4.22
C PRO A 24 -0.97 -7.99 -4.91
N LEU A 25 -0.20 -8.24 -5.97
CA LEU A 25 -0.28 -9.49 -6.71
C LEU A 25 0.25 -10.66 -5.87
N VAL A 26 1.41 -10.48 -5.24
CA VAL A 26 2.00 -11.52 -4.38
C VAL A 26 1.12 -11.80 -3.16
N LEU A 27 0.53 -10.75 -2.56
CA LEU A 27 -0.41 -10.89 -1.46
C LEU A 27 -1.63 -11.70 -1.88
N THR A 28 -2.19 -11.44 -3.07
CA THR A 28 -3.31 -12.20 -3.63
C THR A 28 -2.98 -13.69 -3.71
N VAL A 29 -1.82 -14.03 -4.27
CA VAL A 29 -1.37 -15.44 -4.36
C VAL A 29 -1.25 -16.07 -2.97
N GLY A 30 -0.64 -15.38 -2.00
CA GLY A 30 -0.52 -15.86 -0.63
C GLY A 30 -1.86 -16.14 0.04
N VAL A 31 -2.81 -15.21 -0.09
CA VAL A 31 -4.17 -15.34 0.45
C VAL A 31 -4.93 -16.48 -0.24
N THR A 32 -4.82 -16.62 -1.56
CA THR A 32 -5.44 -17.74 -2.29
C THR A 32 -4.90 -19.09 -1.80
N ILE A 33 -3.58 -19.24 -1.63
CA ILE A 33 -2.97 -20.46 -1.08
C ILE A 33 -3.48 -20.74 0.33
N LEU A 34 -3.58 -19.70 1.17
CA LEU A 34 -4.09 -19.81 2.54
C LEU A 34 -5.54 -20.32 2.57
N LEU A 35 -6.42 -19.79 1.71
CA LEU A 35 -7.81 -20.23 1.58
C LEU A 35 -7.93 -21.67 1.06
N ILE A 36 -7.11 -22.06 0.09
CA ILE A 36 -7.03 -23.45 -0.38
C ILE A 36 -6.58 -24.35 0.77
N GLY A 37 -5.54 -23.97 1.51
CA GLY A 37 -5.05 -24.75 2.65
C GLY A 37 -6.10 -24.91 3.75
N LEU A 38 -6.82 -23.84 4.07
CA LEU A 38 -7.89 -23.84 5.06
C LEU A 38 -8.99 -24.86 4.73
N THR A 39 -9.24 -25.11 3.44
CA THR A 39 -10.30 -26.02 2.96
C THR A 39 -9.79 -27.42 2.61
N THR A 40 -8.48 -27.62 2.47
CA THR A 40 -7.91 -28.89 1.97
C THR A 40 -6.87 -29.52 2.89
N THR A 41 -5.86 -28.77 3.34
CA THR A 41 -4.72 -29.33 4.07
C THR A 41 -3.92 -28.28 4.85
N TRP A 42 -3.49 -28.67 6.05
CA TRP A 42 -2.84 -27.76 7.00
C TRP A 42 -1.47 -27.23 6.53
N TRP A 43 -0.71 -27.97 5.70
CA TRP A 43 0.62 -27.51 5.29
C TRP A 43 0.53 -26.32 4.32
N LEU A 44 -0.51 -26.26 3.48
CA LEU A 44 -0.78 -25.11 2.62
C LEU A 44 -1.13 -23.86 3.44
N ILE A 45 -1.72 -24.03 4.63
CA ILE A 45 -1.96 -22.91 5.56
C ILE A 45 -0.63 -22.29 5.96
N LEU A 46 0.36 -23.10 6.32
CA LEU A 46 1.68 -22.62 6.70
C LEU A 46 2.36 -21.85 5.54
N VAL A 47 2.33 -22.41 4.33
CA VAL A 47 2.91 -21.77 3.15
C VAL A 47 2.21 -20.45 2.82
N GLY A 48 0.88 -20.45 2.77
CA GLY A 48 0.08 -19.25 2.49
C GLY A 48 0.26 -18.18 3.56
N ALA A 49 0.37 -18.57 4.83
CA ALA A 49 0.60 -17.64 5.94
C ALA A 49 1.97 -16.98 5.86
N ILE A 50 3.03 -17.74 5.56
CA ILE A 50 4.38 -17.20 5.40
C ILE A 50 4.42 -16.16 4.27
N ILE A 51 3.84 -16.48 3.10
CA ILE A 51 3.79 -15.55 1.96
C ILE A 51 2.98 -14.30 2.33
N THR A 52 1.77 -14.48 2.86
CA THR A 52 0.86 -13.37 3.19
C THR A 52 1.48 -12.43 4.23
N ILE A 53 1.99 -12.97 5.34
CA ILE A 53 2.60 -12.17 6.41
C ILE A 53 3.89 -11.51 5.91
N GLY A 54 4.74 -12.26 5.18
CA GLY A 54 5.98 -11.72 4.63
C GLY A 54 5.73 -10.56 3.68
N THR A 55 4.77 -10.70 2.75
CA THR A 55 4.39 -9.64 1.82
C THR A 55 3.78 -8.44 2.55
N LEU A 56 2.91 -8.64 3.54
CA LEU A 56 2.35 -7.53 4.34
C LEU A 56 3.44 -6.77 5.08
N VAL A 57 4.37 -7.46 5.74
CA VAL A 57 5.46 -6.82 6.48
C VAL A 57 6.35 -6.02 5.54
N ALA A 58 6.73 -6.59 4.40
CA ALA A 58 7.51 -5.88 3.38
C ALA A 58 6.75 -4.67 2.85
N TRP A 59 5.46 -4.84 2.52
CA TRP A 59 4.64 -3.78 1.96
C TRP A 59 4.43 -2.60 2.92
N ILE A 60 4.21 -2.89 4.20
CA ILE A 60 4.10 -1.85 5.23
C ILE A 60 5.43 -1.09 5.37
N ARG A 61 6.56 -1.79 5.35
CA ARG A 61 7.88 -1.14 5.44
C ARG A 61 8.13 -0.21 4.25
N ASP A 62 7.81 -0.68 3.05
CA ASP A 62 7.99 0.11 1.83
C ASP A 62 7.06 1.33 1.83
N ALA A 63 5.80 1.18 2.24
CA ALA A 63 4.87 2.30 2.40
C ALA A 63 5.35 3.33 3.42
N ILE A 64 5.89 2.88 4.56
CA ILE A 64 6.48 3.77 5.57
C ILE A 64 7.71 4.49 5.00
N HIS A 65 8.55 3.80 4.23
CA HIS A 65 9.72 4.39 3.60
C HIS A 65 9.33 5.48 2.60
N GLU A 66 8.38 5.18 1.71
CA GLU A 66 7.85 6.12 0.72
C GLU A 66 7.25 7.37 1.37
N ILE A 67 6.48 7.22 2.46
CA ILE A 67 5.91 8.35 3.20
C ILE A 67 7.01 9.21 3.87
N ASN A 68 8.04 8.59 4.44
CA ASN A 68 9.13 9.31 5.11
C ASN A 68 10.07 10.03 4.14
N GLU A 69 10.13 9.58 2.89
CA GLU A 69 10.97 10.18 1.86
C GLU A 69 10.34 11.48 1.30
N PHE A 70 9.06 11.74 1.56
CA PHE A 70 8.43 13.02 1.25
C PHE A 70 8.95 14.12 2.18
N PRO A 71 9.69 15.14 1.67
CA PRO A 71 10.02 16.29 2.47
C PRO A 71 8.70 16.99 2.87
N LEU A 72 8.51 17.20 4.17
CA LEU A 72 7.44 18.06 4.68
C LEU A 72 7.72 19.49 4.17
N HIS A 73 7.23 19.85 2.99
CA HIS A 73 7.19 21.24 2.55
C HIS A 73 6.20 21.99 3.43
N SER A 74 6.69 22.41 4.60
CA SER A 74 6.09 23.39 5.49
C SER A 74 6.73 24.75 5.21
N ASP A 75 6.79 25.16 3.94
CA ASP A 75 7.14 26.54 3.58
C ASP A 75 5.90 27.17 2.95
N HIS A 76 5.13 27.88 3.77
CA HIS A 76 4.54 29.20 3.51
C HIS A 76 3.57 29.62 4.62
#